data_AF-A0A356TF31-F1
#
_entry.id   AF-A0A356TF31-F1
#
_cell.length_a   1.000
_cell.length_b   1.000
_cell.length_c   1.000
_cell.angle_alpha   90.00
_cell.angle_beta   90.00
_cell.angle_gamma   90.00
#
_symmetry.space_group_name_H-M   'P 1'
#
loop_
_entity.id
_entity.type
_entity.pdbx_description
1 polymer ?
#
loop_
_entity_poly.entity_id
_entity_poly.type
_entity_poly.pdbx_seq_one_letter_code
_entity_poly.pdbx_strand_id
1 'polypeptide(L)'
;MAMVSVATSPVMPDWRAYRSLVEANRPPPREVESPSTLSTVLTGPAIPPRSASRLVASLVSFVDDHVEPVPEELFPPATSRFLEEVAQAARRGMVLDRRDQLAIARSSASSPFEALAICHAGIRQLARGRDTRALGGPIGLGWRCATGRAIAAFPEAWSRGGDPLGDTYHYWANVIAGVCAATLGGLRGRCIARLFHAGPVLMTAVRERTFRRRLFYGNHAAIDRLGLRHGLALGAASSTDDKARGSVGA
;
A
#
# COMPACT_ATOMS: atom_id res chain seq x y z
N MET A 1 17.44 23.07 -23.62
CA MET A 1 17.23 22.10 -22.53
C MET A 1 15.96 22.46 -21.81
N ALA A 2 14.88 21.70 -22.02
CA ALA A 2 13.64 21.88 -21.28
C ALA A 2 13.88 21.39 -19.83
N MET A 3 13.70 22.28 -18.85
CA MET A 3 13.65 21.86 -17.45
C MET A 3 12.45 20.91 -17.32
N VAL A 4 12.74 19.64 -17.05
CA VAL A 4 11.71 18.70 -16.59
C VAL A 4 11.13 19.30 -15.32
N SER A 5 9.91 19.85 -15.42
CA SER A 5 9.13 20.25 -14.26
C SER A 5 8.92 19.01 -13.42
N VAL A 6 9.78 18.82 -12.41
CA VAL A 6 9.53 17.84 -11.36
C VAL A 6 8.21 18.27 -10.77
N ALA A 7 7.17 17.45 -10.90
CA ALA A 7 5.88 17.71 -10.29
C ALA A 7 6.10 17.89 -8.79
N THR A 8 6.23 19.13 -8.36
CA THR A 8 6.39 19.45 -6.94
C THR A 8 5.04 19.16 -6.32
N SER A 9 5.06 18.27 -5.33
CA SER A 9 3.85 18.03 -4.55
C SER A 9 3.38 19.38 -4.01
N PRO A 10 2.07 19.70 -4.05
CA PRO A 10 1.59 20.85 -3.29
C PRO A 10 2.06 20.66 -1.85
N VAL A 11 2.55 21.76 -1.24
CA VAL A 11 2.98 21.74 0.16
C VAL A 11 1.86 21.08 0.95
N MET A 12 2.19 20.02 1.69
CA MET A 12 1.20 19.37 2.54
C MET A 12 0.52 20.49 3.34
N PRO A 13 -0.83 20.58 3.34
CA PRO A 13 -1.53 21.49 4.21
C PRO A 13 -0.99 21.30 5.62
N ASP A 14 -0.96 22.36 6.44
CA ASP A 14 -0.50 22.29 7.83
C ASP A 14 -0.95 20.95 8.42
N TRP A 15 0.01 20.14 8.88
CA TRP A 15 -0.26 18.77 9.31
C TRP A 15 -1.38 18.73 10.35
N ARG A 16 -1.57 19.82 11.11
CA ARG A 16 -2.70 20.01 12.01
C ARG A 16 -4.03 20.06 11.27
N ALA A 17 -4.12 20.82 10.18
CA ALA A 17 -5.31 20.88 9.33
C ALA A 17 -5.59 19.52 8.66
N TYR A 18 -4.56 18.82 8.15
CA TYR A 18 -4.72 17.45 7.63
C TYR A 18 -5.26 16.51 8.71
N ARG A 19 -4.66 16.54 9.90
CA ARG A 19 -5.06 15.70 11.03
C ARG A 19 -6.49 15.99 11.48
N SER A 20 -6.85 17.26 11.68
CA SER A 20 -8.21 17.65 12.06
C SER A 20 -9.23 17.19 11.03
N LEU A 21 -8.91 17.27 9.74
CA LEU A 21 -9.77 16.78 8.68
C LEU A 21 -9.91 15.24 8.70
N VAL A 22 -8.82 14.51 8.92
CA VAL A 22 -8.84 13.04 9.03
C VAL A 22 -9.59 12.59 10.29
N GLU A 23 -9.40 13.27 11.43
CA GLU A 23 -10.11 12.97 12.67
C GLU A 23 -11.61 13.28 12.56
N ALA A 24 -11.99 14.44 12.00
CA ALA A 24 -13.38 14.82 11.79
C ALA A 24 -14.11 13.91 10.79
N ASN A 25 -13.37 13.26 9.89
CA ASN A 25 -13.90 12.37 8.87
C ASN A 25 -13.49 10.92 9.12
N ARG A 26 -13.16 10.56 10.37
CA ARG A 26 -12.57 9.25 10.68
C ARG A 26 -13.56 8.14 10.35
N PRO A 27 -13.23 7.23 9.42
CA PRO A 27 -14.07 6.08 9.13
C PRO A 27 -14.08 5.12 10.33
N PRO A 28 -15.20 4.39 10.56
CA PRO A 28 -15.26 3.41 11.62
C PRO A 28 -14.21 2.31 11.41
N PRO A 29 -13.62 1.77 12.50
CA PRO A 29 -12.72 0.64 12.39
C PRO A 29 -13.47 -0.61 11.94
N ARG A 30 -12.80 -1.46 11.15
CA ARG A 30 -13.24 -2.81 10.81
C ARG A 30 -12.23 -3.83 11.28
N GLU A 31 -12.68 -5.02 11.62
CA GLU A 31 -11.80 -6.12 11.98
C GLU A 31 -10.76 -6.38 10.87
N VAL A 32 -9.60 -6.86 11.29
CA VAL A 32 -8.53 -7.22 10.37
C VAL A 32 -8.82 -8.61 9.82
N GLU A 33 -8.92 -8.70 8.51
CA GLU A 33 -9.23 -9.92 7.79
C GLU A 33 -8.08 -10.92 7.87
N SER A 34 -8.41 -12.22 7.89
CA SER A 34 -7.40 -13.26 7.82
C SER A 34 -6.72 -13.28 6.43
N PRO A 35 -5.46 -13.75 6.31
CA PRO A 35 -4.84 -13.96 4.99
C PRO A 35 -5.66 -14.87 4.07
N SER A 36 -6.30 -15.91 4.63
CA SER A 36 -7.19 -16.81 3.89
C SER A 36 -8.38 -16.05 3.29
N THR A 37 -8.98 -15.12 4.03
CA THR A 37 -10.08 -14.30 3.52
C THR A 37 -9.65 -13.48 2.31
N LEU A 38 -8.48 -12.84 2.37
CA LEU A 38 -7.93 -12.08 1.22
C LEU A 38 -7.59 -13.00 0.04
N SER A 39 -7.09 -14.20 0.32
CA SER A 39 -6.81 -15.21 -0.71
C SER A 39 -8.06 -15.66 -1.46
N THR A 40 -9.25 -15.66 -0.85
CA THR A 40 -10.49 -16.01 -1.57
C THR A 40 -10.86 -15.00 -2.65
N VAL A 41 -10.44 -13.74 -2.51
CA VAL A 41 -10.64 -12.69 -3.51
C VAL A 41 -9.58 -12.76 -4.60
N LEU A 42 -8.35 -13.11 -4.23
CA LEU A 42 -7.24 -13.34 -5.15
C LEU A 42 -7.41 -14.71 -5.81
N THR A 43 -8.18 -14.77 -6.89
CA THR A 43 -8.31 -15.97 -7.72
C THR A 43 -6.95 -16.30 -8.38
N GLY A 44 -6.25 -17.32 -7.89
CA GLY A 44 -4.97 -17.78 -8.44
C GLY A 44 -3.72 -17.13 -7.81
N PRO A 45 -2.51 -17.55 -8.23
CA PRO A 45 -1.27 -17.16 -7.57
C PRO A 45 -0.92 -15.68 -7.82
N ALA A 46 -0.50 -14.98 -6.76
CA ALA A 46 -0.05 -13.59 -6.82
C ALA A 46 1.44 -13.52 -7.19
N ILE A 47 1.78 -13.97 -8.40
CA ILE A 47 3.18 -14.03 -8.84
C ILE A 47 3.69 -12.60 -9.11
N PRO A 48 4.76 -12.15 -8.42
CA PRO A 48 5.38 -10.86 -8.67
C PRO A 48 6.12 -10.83 -10.02
N PRO A 49 6.33 -9.65 -10.62
CA PRO A 49 7.10 -9.52 -11.85
C PRO A 49 8.57 -9.92 -11.64
N ARG A 50 9.29 -10.26 -12.73
CA ARG A 50 10.74 -10.60 -12.69
C ARG A 50 11.58 -9.50 -12.03
N SER A 51 11.11 -8.26 -12.09
CA SER A 51 11.70 -7.06 -11.47
C SER A 51 11.40 -6.91 -9.97
N ALA A 52 10.87 -7.94 -9.29
CA ALA A 52 10.43 -7.90 -7.88
C ALA A 52 11.42 -7.24 -6.89
N SER A 53 12.73 -7.40 -7.07
CA SER A 53 13.72 -6.73 -6.19
C SER A 53 13.76 -5.22 -6.40
N ARG A 54 13.62 -4.74 -7.65
CA ARG A 54 13.53 -3.30 -7.96
C ARG A 54 12.23 -2.72 -7.44
N LEU A 55 11.14 -3.46 -7.63
CA LEU A 55 9.82 -3.14 -7.09
C LEU A 55 9.86 -2.93 -5.57
N VAL A 56 10.46 -3.89 -4.86
CA VAL A 56 10.62 -3.82 -3.40
C VAL A 56 11.53 -2.66 -3.00
N ALA A 57 12.63 -2.42 -3.73
CA ALA A 57 13.48 -1.26 -3.48
C ALA A 57 12.70 0.05 -3.66
N SER A 58 11.83 0.16 -4.68
CA SER A 58 10.95 1.31 -4.86
C SER A 58 10.00 1.47 -3.67
N LEU A 59 9.35 0.41 -3.20
CA LEU A 59 8.47 0.43 -2.01
C LEU A 59 9.19 0.92 -0.74
N VAL A 60 10.48 0.58 -0.55
CA VAL A 60 11.32 1.08 0.56
C VAL A 60 11.75 2.54 0.34
N SER A 61 12.10 2.88 -0.90
CA SER A 61 12.66 4.16 -1.29
C SER A 61 11.63 5.27 -1.52
N PHE A 62 10.33 4.99 -1.38
CA PHE A 62 9.30 6.02 -1.35
C PHE A 62 9.30 6.78 -0.01
N VAL A 63 10.43 7.42 0.30
CA VAL A 63 10.38 8.79 0.78
C VAL A 63 9.56 9.56 -0.24
N ASP A 64 8.60 10.33 0.24
CA ASP A 64 7.66 11.09 -0.57
C ASP A 64 8.32 11.99 -1.66
N ASP A 65 9.66 12.14 -1.64
CA ASP A 65 10.53 12.91 -2.53
C ASP A 65 11.59 12.02 -3.24
N HIS A 66 11.19 11.12 -4.15
CA HIS A 66 12.15 10.42 -5.02
C HIS A 66 12.01 10.85 -6.49
N VAL A 67 13.14 10.97 -7.19
CA VAL A 67 13.23 11.43 -8.60
C VAL A 67 13.41 10.29 -9.60
N GLU A 68 13.48 9.05 -9.12
CA GLU A 68 13.72 7.87 -9.96
C GLU A 68 12.47 7.49 -10.78
N PRO A 69 12.66 6.81 -11.94
CA PRO A 69 11.57 6.20 -12.68
C PRO A 69 10.85 5.17 -11.81
N VAL A 70 9.53 5.32 -11.70
CA VAL A 70 8.71 4.37 -10.97
C VAL A 70 8.51 3.12 -11.83
N PRO A 71 8.64 1.91 -11.27
CA PRO A 71 8.27 0.68 -11.97
C PRO A 71 6.80 0.78 -12.41
N GLU A 72 6.53 0.70 -13.72
CA GLU A 72 5.17 0.78 -14.27
C GLU A 72 4.25 -0.29 -13.66
N GLU A 73 4.83 -1.41 -13.21
CA GLU A 73 4.15 -2.50 -12.51
C GLU A 73 3.53 -2.07 -11.16
N LEU A 74 3.91 -0.92 -10.59
CA LEU A 74 3.29 -0.31 -9.40
C LEU A 74 2.14 0.63 -9.71
N PHE A 75 2.05 1.15 -10.94
CA PHE A 75 1.04 2.15 -11.32
C PHE A 75 0.26 1.65 -12.54
N PRO A 76 -0.45 0.51 -12.40
CA PRO A 76 -1.26 0.00 -13.47
C PRO A 76 -2.33 1.02 -13.90
N PRO A 77 -2.66 1.11 -15.21
CA PRO A 77 -3.63 2.08 -15.74
C PRO A 77 -5.00 2.05 -15.05
N ALA A 78 -5.39 0.91 -14.50
CA ALA A 78 -6.66 0.70 -13.81
C ALA A 78 -6.77 1.39 -12.43
N THR A 79 -5.72 2.05 -11.95
CA THR A 79 -5.73 2.76 -10.65
C THR A 79 -6.79 3.86 -10.59
N SER A 80 -7.08 4.53 -11.72
CA SER A 80 -8.13 5.55 -11.81
C SER A 80 -9.51 4.99 -11.53
N ARG A 81 -9.87 3.87 -12.15
CA ARG A 81 -11.15 3.19 -11.93
C ARG A 81 -11.33 2.73 -10.48
N PHE A 82 -10.28 2.21 -9.86
CA PHE A 82 -10.31 1.89 -8.42
C PHE A 82 -10.65 3.11 -7.57
N LEU A 83 -10.00 4.25 -7.84
CA LEU A 83 -10.23 5.51 -7.13
C LEU A 83 -11.65 6.05 -7.34
N GLU A 84 -12.21 5.89 -8.54
CA GLU A 84 -13.61 6.25 -8.84
C GLU A 84 -14.60 5.40 -8.04
N GLU A 85 -14.39 4.09 -7.96
CA GLU A 85 -15.23 3.18 -7.17
C GLU A 85 -15.17 3.49 -5.66
N VAL A 86 -13.97 3.78 -5.14
CA VAL A 86 -13.81 4.23 -3.74
C VAL A 86 -14.54 5.56 -3.52
N ALA A 87 -14.45 6.49 -4.46
CA ALA A 87 -15.17 7.76 -4.37
C ALA A 87 -16.69 7.59 -4.44
N GLN A 88 -17.18 6.64 -5.24
CA GLN A 88 -18.60 6.25 -5.24
C GLN A 88 -19.03 5.64 -3.91
N ALA A 89 -18.24 4.72 -3.35
CA ALA A 89 -18.51 4.15 -2.03
C ALA A 89 -18.60 5.25 -0.95
N ALA A 90 -17.68 6.22 -0.98
CA ALA A 90 -17.72 7.36 -0.06
C ALA A 90 -18.99 8.20 -0.21
N ARG A 91 -19.45 8.45 -1.45
CA ARG A 91 -20.72 9.15 -1.72
C ARG A 91 -21.94 8.37 -1.20
N ARG A 92 -21.87 7.04 -1.21
CA ARG A 92 -22.92 6.15 -0.67
C ARG A 92 -22.84 5.96 0.85
N GLY A 93 -21.87 6.57 1.53
CA GLY A 93 -21.64 6.37 2.97
C GLY A 93 -21.13 4.96 3.32
N MET A 94 -20.59 4.23 2.33
CA MET A 94 -20.03 2.89 2.54
C MET A 94 -18.60 2.97 3.06
N VAL A 95 -18.23 1.97 3.86
CA VAL A 95 -16.89 1.82 4.43
C VAL A 95 -16.32 0.49 3.95
N LEU A 96 -15.24 0.58 3.18
CA LEU A 96 -14.54 -0.49 2.50
C LEU A 96 -13.37 -0.99 3.34
N ASP A 97 -13.42 -2.25 3.74
CA ASP A 97 -12.29 -2.91 4.36
C ASP A 97 -11.24 -3.37 3.32
N ARG A 98 -10.22 -4.11 3.73
CA ARG A 98 -9.14 -4.54 2.82
C ARG A 98 -9.65 -5.59 1.84
N ARG A 99 -10.61 -6.41 2.24
CA ARG A 99 -11.28 -7.37 1.34
C ARG A 99 -12.06 -6.63 0.25
N ASP A 100 -12.83 -5.62 0.62
CA ASP A 100 -13.61 -4.80 -0.33
C ASP A 100 -12.69 -4.07 -1.31
N GLN A 101 -11.63 -3.43 -0.80
CA GLN A 101 -10.62 -2.75 -1.61
C GLN A 101 -10.00 -3.71 -2.63
N LEU A 102 -9.67 -4.93 -2.19
CA LEU A 102 -9.08 -5.95 -3.04
C LEU A 102 -10.07 -6.47 -4.09
N ALA A 103 -11.35 -6.61 -3.74
CA ALA A 103 -12.40 -7.02 -4.68
C ALA A 103 -12.61 -5.98 -5.79
N ILE A 104 -12.65 -4.69 -5.41
CA ILE A 104 -12.72 -3.58 -6.37
C ILE A 104 -11.51 -3.61 -7.29
N ALA A 105 -10.29 -3.70 -6.74
CA ALA A 105 -9.07 -3.75 -7.53
C ALA A 105 -9.03 -4.97 -8.47
N ARG A 106 -9.45 -6.14 -7.98
CA ARG A 106 -9.47 -7.39 -8.76
C ARG A 106 -10.36 -7.28 -9.99
N SER A 107 -11.49 -6.57 -9.91
CA SER A 107 -12.42 -6.38 -11.04
C SER A 107 -11.78 -5.72 -12.27
N SER A 108 -10.66 -5.02 -12.08
CA SER A 108 -9.97 -4.25 -13.12
C SER A 108 -8.53 -4.73 -13.36
N ALA A 109 -8.07 -5.75 -12.64
CA ALA A 109 -6.71 -6.27 -12.71
C ALA A 109 -6.61 -7.47 -13.66
N SER A 110 -5.60 -7.51 -14.51
CA SER A 110 -5.25 -8.66 -15.34
C SER A 110 -4.66 -9.82 -14.53
N SER A 111 -4.08 -9.55 -13.36
CA SER A 111 -3.50 -10.57 -12.47
C SER A 111 -3.79 -10.33 -10.99
N PRO A 112 -3.66 -11.35 -10.13
CA PRO A 112 -3.81 -11.17 -8.68
C PRO A 112 -2.77 -10.21 -8.10
N PHE A 113 -1.53 -10.21 -8.62
CA PHE A 113 -0.49 -9.29 -8.18
C PHE A 113 -0.80 -7.84 -8.56
N GLU A 114 -1.32 -7.61 -9.77
CA GLU A 114 -1.74 -6.27 -10.21
C GLU A 114 -2.86 -5.71 -9.33
N ALA A 115 -3.79 -6.54 -8.83
CA ALA A 115 -4.81 -6.10 -7.89
C ALA A 115 -4.18 -5.53 -6.59
N LEU A 116 -3.13 -6.16 -6.07
CA LEU A 116 -2.38 -5.65 -4.92
C LEU A 116 -1.70 -4.30 -5.23
N ALA A 117 -1.12 -4.17 -6.43
CA ALA A 117 -0.50 -2.94 -6.89
C ALA A 117 -1.52 -1.79 -7.03
N ILE A 118 -2.71 -2.05 -7.60
CA ILE A 118 -3.82 -1.10 -7.67
C ILE A 118 -4.22 -0.61 -6.29
N CYS A 119 -4.42 -1.53 -5.32
CA CYS A 119 -4.76 -1.16 -3.94
C CYS A 119 -3.69 -0.25 -3.32
N HIS A 120 -2.42 -0.61 -3.43
CA HIS A 120 -1.32 0.20 -2.92
C HIS A 120 -1.29 1.59 -3.58
N ALA A 121 -1.30 1.65 -4.91
CA ALA A 121 -1.19 2.90 -5.67
C ALA A 121 -2.36 3.84 -5.40
N GLY A 122 -3.60 3.32 -5.44
CA GLY A 122 -4.80 4.11 -5.20
C GLY A 122 -4.84 4.66 -3.78
N ILE A 123 -4.61 3.83 -2.77
CA ILE A 123 -4.63 4.29 -1.37
C ILE A 123 -3.48 5.27 -1.10
N ARG A 124 -2.28 5.03 -1.65
CA ARG A 124 -1.16 5.97 -1.53
C ARG A 124 -1.49 7.32 -2.15
N GLN A 125 -2.17 7.33 -3.29
CA GLN A 125 -2.64 8.54 -3.94
C GLN A 125 -3.66 9.30 -3.08
N LEU A 126 -4.55 8.60 -2.36
CA LEU A 126 -5.43 9.22 -1.36
C LEU A 126 -4.66 9.75 -0.14
N ALA A 127 -3.73 8.96 0.39
CA ALA A 127 -3.00 9.26 1.62
C ALA A 127 -1.99 10.40 1.47
N ARG A 128 -1.36 10.53 0.30
CA ARG A 128 -0.26 11.47 0.07
C ARG A 128 -0.54 12.48 -1.04
N GLY A 129 -1.44 12.18 -1.98
CA GLY A 129 -1.65 13.03 -3.16
C GLY A 129 -0.41 13.12 -4.05
N ARG A 130 0.53 12.18 -3.85
CA ARG A 130 1.81 12.11 -4.53
C ARG A 130 1.73 10.91 -5.46
N ASP A 131 1.48 11.21 -6.73
CA ASP A 131 1.56 10.37 -7.93
C ASP A 131 0.55 10.87 -8.97
N THR A 132 0.85 12.06 -9.51
CA THR A 132 0.10 12.71 -10.60
C THR A 132 -0.04 11.85 -11.85
N ARG A 133 0.81 10.82 -11.99
CA ARG A 133 0.85 9.88 -13.12
C ARG A 133 -0.33 8.90 -13.12
N ALA A 134 -0.89 8.57 -11.95
CA ALA A 134 -2.00 7.60 -11.86
C ALA A 134 -3.34 8.19 -12.34
N LEU A 135 -3.52 9.52 -12.22
CA LEU A 135 -4.75 10.24 -12.58
C LEU A 135 -4.54 11.39 -13.57
N GLY A 136 -3.33 11.56 -14.13
CA GLY A 136 -3.00 12.67 -15.03
C GLY A 136 -2.93 14.06 -14.37
N GLY A 137 -2.92 14.15 -13.03
CA GLY A 137 -2.82 15.43 -12.32
C GLY A 137 -2.82 15.31 -10.79
N PRO A 138 -2.52 16.40 -10.07
CA PRO A 138 -2.58 16.44 -8.61
C PRO A 138 -4.03 16.32 -8.12
N ILE A 139 -4.23 15.59 -7.03
CA ILE A 139 -5.53 15.48 -6.39
C ILE A 139 -5.62 16.45 -5.21
N GLY A 140 -6.66 17.27 -5.20
CA GLY A 140 -6.93 18.19 -4.11
C GLY A 140 -7.19 17.50 -2.77
N LEU A 141 -6.73 18.12 -1.68
CA LEU A 141 -6.93 17.62 -0.31
C LEU A 141 -8.41 17.33 0.01
N GLY A 142 -9.32 18.23 -0.38
CA GLY A 142 -10.74 18.07 -0.10
C GLY A 142 -11.32 16.79 -0.69
N TRP A 143 -10.95 16.47 -1.93
CA TRP A 143 -11.35 15.22 -2.58
C TRP A 143 -10.73 14.01 -1.89
N ARG A 144 -9.44 14.09 -1.53
CA ARG A 144 -8.75 13.01 -0.80
C ARG A 144 -9.43 12.68 0.52
N CYS A 145 -9.75 13.70 1.32
CA CYS A 145 -10.45 13.51 2.60
C CYS A 145 -11.87 12.99 2.38
N ALA A 146 -12.60 13.50 1.38
CA ALA A 146 -13.95 13.07 1.09
C ALA A 146 -14.03 11.61 0.64
N THR A 147 -13.14 11.21 -0.28
CA THR A 147 -13.01 9.84 -0.77
C THR A 147 -12.44 8.91 0.31
N GLY A 148 -11.50 9.40 1.12
CA GLY A 148 -10.85 8.64 2.17
C GLY A 148 -11.79 8.15 3.28
N ARG A 149 -12.97 8.75 3.43
CA ARG A 149 -14.04 8.26 4.33
C ARG A 149 -14.51 6.85 3.99
N ALA A 150 -14.31 6.39 2.76
CA ALA A 150 -14.64 5.03 2.39
C ALA A 150 -13.59 4.02 2.85
N ILE A 151 -12.43 4.41 3.38
CA ILE A 151 -11.36 3.46 3.72
C ILE A 151 -11.44 3.08 5.19
N ALA A 152 -11.81 1.85 5.50
CA ALA A 152 -11.95 1.39 6.88
C ALA A 152 -10.65 1.61 7.68
N ALA A 153 -10.79 2.20 8.87
CA ALA A 153 -9.66 2.29 9.80
C ALA A 153 -9.27 0.90 10.30
N PHE A 154 -7.99 0.75 10.67
CA PHE A 154 -7.55 -0.40 11.45
C PHE A 154 -8.02 -0.26 12.90
N PRO A 155 -8.27 -1.36 13.61
CA PRO A 155 -8.56 -1.33 15.04
C PRO A 155 -7.45 -0.64 15.82
N GLU A 156 -7.78 -0.02 16.95
CA GLU A 156 -6.85 0.76 17.76
C GLU A 156 -5.63 -0.04 18.22
N ALA A 157 -5.80 -1.36 18.45
CA ALA A 157 -4.72 -2.28 18.77
C ALA A 157 -3.56 -2.26 17.76
N TRP A 158 -3.85 -1.92 16.49
CA TRP A 158 -2.88 -1.85 15.41
C TRP A 158 -2.48 -0.40 15.06
N SER A 159 -3.47 0.51 15.01
CA SER A 159 -3.28 1.88 14.51
C SER A 159 -2.86 2.88 15.60
N ARG A 160 -3.14 2.61 16.89
CA ARG A 160 -2.82 3.49 18.04
C ARG A 160 -3.14 4.98 17.79
N GLY A 161 -4.32 5.24 17.24
CA GLY A 161 -4.76 6.60 16.88
C GLY A 161 -4.39 7.05 15.46
N GLY A 162 -3.74 6.23 14.64
CA GLY A 162 -3.12 6.55 13.35
C GLY A 162 -3.98 7.12 12.22
N ASP A 163 -3.29 7.47 11.13
CA ASP A 163 -3.78 7.99 9.84
C ASP A 163 -4.36 6.82 9.03
N PRO A 164 -5.70 6.63 8.91
CA PRO A 164 -6.28 5.43 8.28
C PRO A 164 -5.82 5.21 6.84
N LEU A 165 -5.65 6.30 6.08
CA LEU A 165 -5.13 6.23 4.71
C LEU A 165 -3.64 5.90 4.73
N GLY A 166 -2.89 6.51 5.65
CA GLY A 166 -1.49 6.21 5.91
C GLY A 166 -1.24 4.74 6.22
N ASP A 167 -1.94 4.21 7.21
CA ASP A 167 -1.88 2.81 7.61
C ASP A 167 -2.23 1.89 6.44
N THR A 168 -3.27 2.22 5.67
CA THR A 168 -3.73 1.33 4.60
C THR A 168 -2.75 1.23 3.43
N TYR A 169 -2.08 2.32 3.00
CA TYR A 169 -1.05 2.17 1.95
C TYR A 169 0.20 1.44 2.48
N HIS A 170 0.58 1.70 3.74
CA HIS A 170 1.67 0.97 4.39
C HIS A 170 1.39 -0.53 4.43
N TYR A 171 0.17 -0.90 4.82
CA TYR A 171 -0.29 -2.28 4.81
C TYR A 171 -0.11 -2.92 3.43
N TRP A 172 -0.64 -2.31 2.36
CA TRP A 172 -0.56 -2.87 1.01
C TRP A 172 0.88 -2.94 0.47
N ALA A 173 1.71 -1.93 0.74
CA ALA A 173 3.14 -1.96 0.38
C ALA A 173 3.84 -3.18 1.01
N ASN A 174 3.54 -3.46 2.28
CA ASN A 174 4.14 -4.60 2.98
C ASN A 174 3.54 -5.95 2.54
N VAL A 175 2.26 -6.00 2.15
CA VAL A 175 1.68 -7.20 1.50
C VAL A 175 2.45 -7.53 0.22
N ILE A 176 2.68 -6.53 -0.65
CA ILE A 176 3.47 -6.72 -1.88
C ILE A 176 4.89 -7.20 -1.56
N ALA A 177 5.55 -6.56 -0.58
CA ALA A 177 6.89 -6.98 -0.15
C ALA A 177 6.93 -8.42 0.35
N GLY A 178 5.91 -8.85 1.11
CA GLY A 178 5.78 -10.23 1.60
C GLY A 178 5.59 -11.24 0.47
N VAL A 179 4.74 -10.93 -0.51
CA VAL A 179 4.53 -11.76 -1.70
C VAL A 179 5.84 -11.92 -2.50
N CYS A 180 6.56 -10.81 -2.71
CA CYS A 180 7.87 -10.82 -3.34
C CYS A 180 8.88 -11.67 -2.55
N ALA A 181 8.93 -11.52 -1.23
CA ALA A 181 9.86 -12.26 -0.37
C ALA A 181 9.60 -13.78 -0.40
N ALA A 182 8.32 -14.18 -0.33
CA ALA A 182 7.93 -15.59 -0.39
C ALA A 182 8.26 -16.22 -1.75
N THR A 183 8.00 -15.51 -2.85
CA THR A 183 8.25 -16.02 -4.21
C THR A 183 9.74 -16.11 -4.52
N LEU A 184 10.52 -15.08 -4.17
CA LEU A 184 11.98 -15.06 -4.44
C LEU A 184 12.74 -16.10 -3.62
N GLY A 185 12.28 -16.40 -2.40
CA GLY A 185 12.89 -17.38 -1.51
C GLY A 185 14.37 -17.09 -1.17
N GLY A 186 15.04 -18.09 -0.59
CA GLY A 186 16.49 -18.07 -0.34
C GLY A 186 16.99 -16.86 0.47
N LEU A 187 18.21 -16.41 0.18
CA LEU A 187 18.82 -15.26 0.86
C LEU A 187 18.11 -13.94 0.51
N ARG A 188 17.69 -13.77 -0.76
CA ARG A 188 17.06 -12.54 -1.25
C ARG A 188 15.73 -12.26 -0.54
N GLY A 189 14.84 -13.26 -0.43
CA GLY A 189 13.59 -13.13 0.30
C GLY A 189 13.79 -12.83 1.79
N ARG A 190 14.77 -13.48 2.43
CA ARG A 190 15.13 -13.18 3.84
C ARG A 190 15.62 -11.75 4.04
N CYS A 191 16.44 -11.23 3.12
CA CYS A 191 16.91 -9.85 3.19
C CYS A 191 15.76 -8.85 3.05
N ILE A 192 14.84 -9.08 2.11
CA ILE A 192 13.65 -8.22 1.92
C ILE A 192 12.81 -8.19 3.20
N ALA A 193 12.45 -9.36 3.74
CA ALA A 193 11.64 -9.42 4.96
C ALA A 193 12.32 -8.71 6.15
N ARG A 194 13.64 -8.86 6.30
CA ARG A 194 14.41 -8.19 7.35
C ARG A 194 14.48 -6.68 7.16
N LEU A 195 14.64 -6.20 5.93
CA LEU A 195 14.67 -4.76 5.63
C LEU A 195 13.35 -4.07 5.99
N PHE A 196 12.20 -4.67 5.64
CA PHE A 196 10.90 -4.09 5.99
C PHE A 196 10.60 -4.17 7.49
N HIS A 197 11.13 -5.17 8.19
CA HIS A 197 11.02 -5.24 9.65
C HIS A 197 11.92 -4.22 10.38
N ALA A 198 13.13 -4.00 9.87
CA ALA A 198 14.14 -3.13 10.51
C ALA A 198 14.04 -1.65 10.07
N GLY A 199 13.51 -1.38 8.88
CA GLY A 199 13.42 -0.07 8.26
C GLY A 199 12.77 1.00 9.15
N PRO A 200 11.57 0.77 9.70
CA PRO A 200 10.92 1.74 10.59
C PRO A 200 11.75 2.09 11.83
N VAL A 201 12.46 1.10 12.39
CA VAL A 201 13.33 1.30 13.57
C VAL A 201 14.54 2.15 13.21
N LEU A 202 15.20 1.84 12.09
CA LEU A 202 16.35 2.60 11.59
C LEU A 202 15.97 4.05 11.24
N MET A 203 14.84 4.24 10.55
CA MET A 203 14.34 5.57 10.19
C MET A 203 13.96 6.40 11.41
N THR A 204 13.37 5.78 12.45
CA THR A 204 13.10 6.44 13.73
C THR A 204 14.40 6.89 14.38
N ALA A 205 15.38 6.00 14.47
CA ALA A 205 16.69 6.32 15.06
C ALA A 205 17.39 7.47 14.33
N VAL A 206 17.40 7.46 13.00
CA VAL A 206 18.00 8.54 12.18
C VAL A 206 17.24 9.86 12.38
N ARG A 207 15.91 9.86 12.39
CA ARG A 207 15.11 11.08 12.59
C ARG A 207 15.28 11.69 13.96
N GLU A 208 15.26 10.87 15.00
CA GLU A 208 15.38 11.34 16.37
C GLU A 208 16.81 11.77 16.70
N ARG A 209 17.83 11.04 16.24
CA ARG A 209 19.23 11.33 16.57
C ARG A 209 19.85 12.37 15.65
N THR A 210 19.63 12.26 14.34
CA THR A 210 20.26 13.15 13.35
C THR A 210 19.48 14.45 13.18
N PHE A 211 18.15 14.36 13.07
CA PHE A 211 17.31 15.52 12.79
C PHE A 211 16.65 16.12 14.04
N ARG A 212 16.83 15.51 15.23
CA ARG A 212 16.22 15.92 16.51
C ARG A 212 14.71 16.14 16.41
N ARG A 213 14.05 15.41 15.50
CA ARG A 213 12.61 15.47 15.27
C ARG A 213 12.00 14.15 15.71
N ARG A 214 11.19 14.20 16.77
CA ARG A 214 10.43 13.03 17.24
C ARG A 214 9.39 12.65 16.19
N LEU A 215 9.28 11.35 15.88
CA LEU A 215 8.19 10.83 15.03
C LEU A 215 6.90 10.91 15.84
N PHE A 216 6.19 12.02 15.70
CA PHE A 216 5.02 12.35 16.53
C PHE A 216 3.73 11.64 16.06
N TYR A 217 3.75 11.06 14.85
CA TYR A 217 2.62 10.34 14.23
C TYR A 217 3.16 9.42 13.12
N GLY A 218 2.50 8.29 12.85
CA GLY A 218 2.91 7.39 11.75
C GLY A 218 3.91 6.29 12.13
N ASN A 219 3.86 5.80 13.38
CA ASN A 219 4.47 4.50 13.67
C ASN A 219 3.59 3.40 13.09
N HIS A 220 3.80 3.10 11.82
CA HIS A 220 3.09 2.06 11.09
C HIS A 220 3.65 0.66 11.35
N ALA A 221 4.60 0.47 12.28
CA ALA A 221 5.32 -0.79 12.42
C ALA A 221 4.41 -2.02 12.68
N ALA A 222 3.33 -1.84 13.42
CA ALA A 222 2.35 -2.92 13.65
C ALA A 222 1.60 -3.27 12.35
N ILE A 223 1.25 -2.25 11.57
CA ILE A 223 0.59 -2.36 10.27
C ILE A 223 1.54 -2.95 9.21
N ASP A 224 2.80 -2.49 9.18
CA ASP A 224 3.84 -3.00 8.30
C ASP A 224 4.05 -4.50 8.52
N ARG A 225 4.18 -4.92 9.80
CA ARG A 225 4.32 -6.34 10.18
C ARG A 225 3.10 -7.16 9.80
N LEU A 226 1.91 -6.61 10.01
CA LEU A 226 0.65 -7.26 9.63
C LEU A 226 0.58 -7.49 8.11
N GLY A 227 0.86 -6.45 7.32
CA GLY A 227 0.89 -6.54 5.86
C GLY A 227 1.93 -7.54 5.37
N LEU A 228 3.15 -7.50 5.92
CA LEU A 228 4.23 -8.42 5.57
C LEU A 228 3.83 -9.88 5.85
N ARG A 229 3.21 -10.15 7.00
CA ARG A 229 2.72 -11.48 7.37
C ARG A 229 1.66 -11.97 6.37
N HIS A 230 0.72 -11.12 6.00
CA HIS A 230 -0.33 -11.48 5.03
C HIS A 230 0.28 -11.73 3.64
N GLY A 231 1.21 -10.88 3.20
CA GLY A 231 1.92 -11.06 1.93
C GLY A 231 2.70 -12.37 1.86
N LEU A 232 3.43 -12.72 2.93
CA LEU A 232 4.16 -13.98 3.01
C LEU A 232 3.22 -15.19 2.89
N ALA A 233 2.06 -15.15 3.54
CA ALA A 233 1.05 -16.22 3.46
C ALA A 233 0.48 -16.34 2.04
N LEU A 234 0.14 -15.22 1.40
CA LEU A 234 -0.38 -15.19 0.02
C LEU A 234 0.66 -15.71 -1.00
N GLY A 235 1.93 -15.33 -0.85
CA GLY A 235 3.00 -15.82 -1.71
C GLY A 235 3.34 -17.30 -1.48
N ALA A 236 3.20 -17.81 -0.24
CA ALA A 236 3.37 -19.23 0.07
C ALA A 236 2.26 -20.10 -0.56
N ALA A 237 1.01 -19.64 -0.53
CA ALA A 237 -0.10 -20.30 -1.24
C ALA A 237 0.17 -20.37 -2.76
N SER A 238 0.74 -19.31 -3.32
CA SER A 238 1.08 -19.23 -4.74
C SER A 238 2.16 -20.24 -5.18
N SER A 239 3.09 -20.57 -4.28
CA SER A 239 4.22 -21.48 -4.58
C SER A 239 3.92 -22.96 -4.30
N THR A 240 2.83 -23.25 -3.58
CA THR A 240 2.35 -24.62 -3.36
C THR A 240 1.51 -25.13 -4.54
N ASP A 241 0.71 -24.25 -5.16
CA ASP A 241 -0.05 -24.56 -6.39
C ASP A 241 0.87 -24.83 -7.60
N ASP A 242 1.97 -24.09 -7.75
CA ASP A 242 2.94 -24.32 -8.85
C ASP A 242 3.66 -25.68 -8.71
N LYS A 243 3.97 -26.11 -7.48
CA LYS A 243 4.57 -27.44 -7.24
C LYS A 243 3.59 -28.58 -7.49
N ALA A 244 2.32 -28.38 -7.13
CA ALA A 244 1.26 -29.36 -7.40
C ALA A 244 0.99 -29.50 -8.91
N ARG A 245 1.08 -28.41 -9.69
CA ARG A 245 0.93 -28.46 -11.16
C ARG A 245 2.16 -29.02 -11.87
N GLY A 246 3.36 -28.76 -11.37
CA GLY A 246 4.61 -29.30 -11.93
C GLY A 246 4.82 -30.80 -11.69
N SER A 247 4.08 -31.42 -10.76
CA SER A 247 4.18 -32.85 -10.42
C SER A 247 3.14 -33.73 -11.13
N VAL A 248 2.19 -33.14 -11.86
CA VAL A 248 1.18 -33.86 -12.68
C VAL A 248 1.61 -33.95 -14.16
N GLY A 249 2.73 -33.30 -14.53
CA GLY A 249 3.27 -33.29 -15.89
C GLY A 249 4.66 -33.92 -16.04
N ALA A 250 5.11 -34.73 -15.09
CA ALA A 250 6.36 -35.48 -15.15
C ALA A 250 6.09 -36.99 -15.25
#